data_AF-A0A2E5SH17-F1
#
_entry.id   AF-A0A2E5SH17-F1
#
_cell.length_a   1.000
_cell.length_b   1.000
_cell.length_c   1.000
_cell.angle_alpha   90.00
_cell.angle_beta   90.00
_cell.angle_gamma   90.00
#
_symmetry.space_group_name_H-M   'P 1'
#
loop_
_entity.id
_entity.type
_entity.pdbx_description
1 polymer ?
#
loop_
_entity_poly.entity_id
_entity_poly.type
_entity_poly.pdbx_seq_one_letter_code
_entity_poly.pdbx_strand_id
1 'polypeptide(L)'
;MIIFYVLMILSFVLIFINGLQWIFRFDIYNANYISFSFVSTILYMFTQTLIMFYLIGAGKKVKETIVKYDLSKEIYQDVIKIKNVLFPPLTLNILLVGTAFVLGGGVQTKALSKYWHYSVFFISLLHYLKVIIIQHRSIVKNNYILSEVGKELESVLNSKEDK
;
A
#
# COMPACT_ATOMS: atom_id res chain seq x y z
N MET A 1 -0.60 -8.76 -9.73
CA MET A 1 0.15 -9.08 -8.49
C MET A 1 1.61 -8.65 -8.55
N ILE A 2 2.39 -9.09 -9.54
CA ILE A 2 3.84 -8.80 -9.66
C ILE A 2 4.15 -7.31 -9.58
N ILE A 3 3.38 -6.48 -10.28
CA ILE A 3 3.55 -5.02 -10.28
C ILE A 3 3.51 -4.42 -8.87
N PHE A 4 2.65 -4.92 -7.97
CA PHE A 4 2.58 -4.42 -6.59
C PHE A 4 3.84 -4.77 -5.81
N TYR A 5 4.40 -5.98 -5.98
CA TYR A 5 5.66 -6.36 -5.34
C TYR A 5 6.83 -5.54 -5.84
N VAL A 6 6.91 -5.33 -7.16
CA VAL A 6 7.94 -4.47 -7.77
C VAL A 6 7.87 -3.06 -7.18
N LEU A 7 6.67 -2.47 -7.14
CA LEU A 7 6.47 -1.13 -6.58
C LEU A 7 6.74 -1.06 -5.07
N MET A 8 6.32 -2.06 -4.28
CA MET A 8 6.59 -2.11 -2.84
C MET A 8 8.10 -2.20 -2.57
N ILE A 9 8.82 -3.08 -3.26
CA ILE A 9 10.27 -3.22 -3.12
C ILE A 9 10.97 -1.94 -3.56
N LEU A 10 10.61 -1.41 -4.73
CA LEU A 10 11.22 -0.20 -5.27
C LEU A 10 11.00 0.99 -4.33
N SER A 11 9.77 1.23 -3.89
CA SER A 11 9.48 2.33 -2.97
C SER A 11 10.16 2.15 -1.61
N PHE A 12 10.23 0.93 -1.07
CA PHE A 12 10.97 0.65 0.16
C PHE A 12 12.46 0.95 0.01
N VAL A 13 13.09 0.47 -1.07
CA VAL A 13 14.51 0.70 -1.36
C VAL A 13 14.79 2.20 -1.50
N LEU A 14 13.95 2.95 -2.22
CA LEU A 14 14.13 4.40 -2.36
C LEU A 14 14.00 5.14 -1.03
N ILE A 15 12.99 4.82 -0.21
CA ILE A 15 12.83 5.43 1.12
C ILE A 15 14.01 5.09 2.03
N PHE A 16 14.49 3.84 1.98
CA PHE A 16 15.65 3.40 2.74
C PHE A 16 16.93 4.15 2.34
N ILE A 17 17.21 4.22 1.04
CA ILE A 17 18.34 4.97 0.48
C ILE A 17 18.24 6.45 0.86
N ASN A 18 17.04 7.04 0.82
CA ASN A 18 16.85 8.42 1.22
C ASN A 18 17.21 8.65 2.70
N GLY A 19 16.89 7.69 3.57
CA GLY A 19 17.35 7.70 4.96
C GLY A 19 18.87 7.71 5.10
N LEU A 20 19.57 6.90 4.28
CA LEU A 20 21.03 6.90 4.23
C LEU A 20 21.58 8.25 3.74
N GLN A 21 20.98 8.86 2.72
CA GLN A 21 21.40 10.19 2.25
C GLN A 21 21.26 11.26 3.34
N TRP A 22 20.21 11.19 4.17
CA TRP A 22 20.00 12.11 5.28
C TRP A 22 21.08 11.98 6.37
N ILE A 23 21.62 10.78 6.59
CA ILE A 23 22.66 10.52 7.59
C ILE A 23 24.05 10.86 7.03
N PHE A 24 24.37 10.35 5.84
CA PHE A 24 25.72 10.40 5.27
C PHE A 24 25.95 11.58 4.30
N ARG A 25 24.91 12.32 3.93
CA ARG A 25 24.96 13.52 3.07
C ARG A 25 25.61 13.28 1.71
N PHE A 26 25.25 12.20 1.04
CA PHE A 26 25.66 11.92 -0.34
C PHE A 26 24.52 12.15 -1.34
N ASP A 27 24.88 12.39 -2.59
CA ASP A 27 23.94 12.63 -3.69
C ASP A 27 23.86 11.42 -4.62
N ILE A 28 22.71 11.24 -5.28
CA ILE A 28 22.48 10.17 -6.26
C ILE A 28 22.11 10.83 -7.59
N TYR A 29 22.92 10.63 -8.63
CA TYR A 29 22.69 11.26 -9.96
C TYR A 29 22.45 12.78 -9.85
N ASN A 30 23.24 13.48 -9.04
CA ASN A 30 23.11 14.91 -8.69
C ASN A 30 21.80 15.30 -7.96
N ALA A 31 20.95 14.35 -7.60
CA ALA A 31 19.84 14.58 -6.69
C ALA A 31 20.34 14.56 -5.25
N ASN A 32 20.28 15.71 -4.61
CA ASN A 32 20.56 15.83 -3.19
C ASN A 32 19.49 15.13 -2.33
N TYR A 33 19.78 14.98 -1.05
CA TYR A 33 18.91 14.30 -0.08
C TYR A 33 17.46 14.82 -0.06
N ILE A 34 17.20 16.09 -0.40
CA ILE A 34 15.84 16.68 -0.42
C ILE A 34 15.10 16.35 -1.72
N SER A 35 15.74 16.62 -2.86
CA SER A 35 15.17 16.32 -4.17
C SER A 35 14.88 14.82 -4.29
N PHE A 36 15.76 13.98 -3.76
CA PHE A 36 15.55 12.55 -3.70
C PHE A 36 14.42 12.17 -2.72
N SER A 37 14.34 12.81 -1.53
CA SER A 37 13.21 12.60 -0.60
C SER A 37 11.86 12.85 -1.26
N PHE A 38 11.77 13.87 -2.12
CA PHE A 38 10.54 14.20 -2.84
C PHE A 38 10.14 13.08 -3.80
N VAL A 39 11.08 12.63 -4.65
CA VAL A 39 10.84 11.54 -5.62
C VAL A 39 10.49 10.23 -4.90
N SER A 40 11.25 9.86 -3.87
CA SER A 40 11.02 8.61 -3.12
C SER A 40 9.66 8.63 -2.42
N THR A 41 9.27 9.77 -1.84
CA THR A 41 7.98 9.93 -1.15
C THR A 41 6.82 9.87 -2.14
N ILE A 42 6.92 10.52 -3.31
CA ILE A 42 5.89 10.44 -4.35
C ILE A 42 5.69 8.99 -4.81
N LEU A 43 6.78 8.27 -5.12
CA LEU A 43 6.67 6.89 -5.56
C LEU A 43 6.06 5.99 -4.48
N TYR A 44 6.44 6.22 -3.22
CA TYR A 44 5.85 5.54 -2.08
C TYR A 44 4.34 5.80 -1.99
N MET A 45 3.90 7.08 -1.99
CA MET A 45 2.49 7.44 -1.89
C MET A 45 1.69 6.83 -3.05
N PHE A 46 2.21 6.93 -4.27
CA PHE A 46 1.61 6.30 -5.44
C PHE A 46 1.43 4.80 -5.26
N THR A 47 2.46 4.11 -4.76
CA THR A 47 2.41 2.66 -4.50
C THR A 47 1.31 2.31 -3.48
N GLN A 48 1.25 3.03 -2.37
CA GLN A 48 0.25 2.76 -1.32
C GLN A 48 -1.17 3.02 -1.81
N THR A 49 -1.39 4.15 -2.49
CA THR A 49 -2.68 4.52 -3.08
C THR A 49 -3.12 3.53 -4.16
N LEU A 50 -2.20 3.07 -5.02
CA LEU A 50 -2.50 2.08 -6.05
C LEU A 50 -2.98 0.75 -5.43
N ILE A 51 -2.33 0.28 -4.36
CA ILE A 51 -2.74 -0.96 -3.65
C ILE A 51 -4.14 -0.79 -3.03
N MET A 52 -4.43 0.36 -2.41
CA MET A 52 -5.76 0.66 -1.89
C MET A 52 -6.82 0.66 -3.00
N PHE A 53 -6.57 1.36 -4.11
CA PHE A 53 -7.51 1.43 -5.23
C PHE A 53 -7.75 0.08 -5.88
N TYR A 54 -6.71 -0.76 -6.01
CA TYR A 54 -6.88 -2.12 -6.50
C TYR A 54 -7.87 -2.92 -5.63
N LEU A 55 -7.71 -2.88 -4.30
CA LEU A 55 -8.61 -3.61 -3.40
C LEU A 55 -10.02 -3.01 -3.35
N ILE A 56 -10.15 -1.69 -3.47
CA ILE A 56 -11.46 -1.02 -3.59
C ILE A 56 -12.15 -1.47 -4.88
N GLY A 57 -11.45 -1.45 -6.01
CA GLY A 57 -11.97 -1.86 -7.32
C GLY A 57 -12.37 -3.33 -7.34
N ALA A 58 -11.49 -4.22 -6.87
CA ALA A 58 -11.77 -5.65 -6.76
C ALA A 58 -12.98 -5.91 -5.84
N GLY A 59 -13.02 -5.28 -4.66
CA GLY A 59 -14.13 -5.43 -3.73
C GLY A 59 -15.46 -4.91 -4.28
N LYS A 60 -15.44 -3.80 -5.03
CA LYS A 60 -16.63 -3.28 -5.73
C LYS A 60 -17.12 -4.29 -6.77
N LYS A 61 -16.21 -4.85 -7.57
CA LYS A 61 -16.57 -5.84 -8.60
C LYS A 61 -17.15 -7.12 -8.00
N VAL A 62 -16.56 -7.62 -6.92
CA VAL A 62 -17.09 -8.77 -6.16
C VAL A 62 -18.51 -8.48 -5.68
N LYS A 63 -18.75 -7.31 -5.08
CA LYS A 63 -20.08 -6.90 -4.62
C LYS A 63 -21.10 -6.89 -5.76
N GLU A 64 -20.75 -6.29 -6.90
CA GLU A 64 -21.62 -6.24 -8.07
C GLU A 64 -21.95 -7.64 -8.61
N THR A 65 -20.97 -8.55 -8.65
CA THR A 65 -21.18 -9.94 -9.07
C THR A 65 -22.12 -10.67 -8.11
N ILE A 66 -21.89 -10.56 -6.80
CA ILE A 66 -22.75 -11.18 -5.78
C ILE A 66 -24.20 -10.72 -5.93
N VAL A 67 -24.42 -9.40 -6.08
CA VAL A 67 -25.78 -8.84 -6.25
C VAL A 67 -26.41 -9.27 -7.56
N LYS A 68 -25.65 -9.31 -8.66
CA LYS A 68 -26.18 -9.63 -9.99
C LYS A 68 -26.60 -11.10 -10.14
N TYR A 69 -25.87 -12.02 -9.50
CA TYR A 69 -26.07 -13.47 -9.64
C TYR A 69 -26.63 -14.13 -8.37
N ASP A 70 -27.02 -13.33 -7.36
CA ASP A 70 -27.54 -13.80 -6.07
C ASP A 70 -26.61 -14.81 -5.38
N LEU A 71 -25.31 -14.52 -5.39
CA LEU A 71 -24.28 -15.39 -4.80
C LEU A 71 -24.21 -15.24 -3.27
N SER A 72 -23.37 -16.05 -2.62
CA SER A 72 -23.21 -16.00 -1.16
C SER A 72 -22.71 -14.62 -0.68
N LYS A 73 -23.45 -14.02 0.26
CA LYS A 73 -23.07 -12.75 0.91
C LYS A 73 -21.90 -12.90 1.88
N GLU A 74 -21.57 -14.12 2.30
CA GLU A 74 -20.46 -14.39 3.21
C GLU A 74 -19.12 -14.00 2.58
N ILE A 75 -18.96 -14.22 1.27
CA ILE A 75 -17.76 -13.84 0.53
C ILE A 75 -17.50 -12.33 0.62
N TYR A 76 -18.56 -11.51 0.60
CA TYR A 76 -18.41 -10.06 0.74
C TYR A 76 -17.93 -9.64 2.14
N GLN A 77 -18.24 -10.40 3.18
CA GLN A 77 -17.72 -10.14 4.53
C GLN A 77 -16.20 -10.30 4.57
N ASP A 78 -15.66 -11.27 3.84
CA ASP A 78 -14.22 -11.47 3.73
C ASP A 78 -13.53 -10.30 2.99
N VAL A 79 -14.18 -9.70 1.98
CA VAL A 79 -13.70 -8.46 1.34
C VAL A 79 -13.60 -7.32 2.35
N ILE A 80 -14.63 -7.13 3.18
CA ILE A 80 -14.65 -6.08 4.22
C ILE A 80 -13.52 -6.32 5.24
N LYS A 81 -13.33 -7.56 5.70
CA LYS A 81 -12.26 -7.92 6.64
C LYS A 81 -10.88 -7.56 6.11
N ILE A 82 -10.59 -7.84 4.83
CA ILE A 82 -9.29 -7.47 4.21
C ILE A 82 -9.04 -5.96 4.34
N LYS A 83 -10.04 -5.14 3.98
CA LYS A 83 -9.92 -3.68 4.03
C LYS A 83 -9.72 -3.17 5.45
N ASN A 84 -10.47 -3.71 6.41
CA ASN A 84 -10.35 -3.33 7.82
C ASN A 84 -8.98 -3.69 8.42
N VAL A 85 -8.36 -4.78 7.96
CA VAL A 85 -7.02 -5.17 8.40
C VAL A 85 -5.94 -4.32 7.74
N LEU A 86 -6.08 -4.01 6.46
CA LEU A 86 -5.01 -3.34 5.70
C LEU A 86 -5.04 -1.81 5.80
N PHE A 87 -6.21 -1.19 5.68
CA PHE A 87 -6.29 0.25 5.45
C PHE A 87 -5.82 1.07 6.65
N PRO A 88 -6.15 0.72 7.92
CA PRO A 88 -5.65 1.49 9.06
C PRO A 88 -4.12 1.54 9.16
N PRO A 89 -3.36 0.43 9.14
CA PRO A 89 -1.90 0.50 9.20
C PRO A 89 -1.28 1.11 7.93
N LEU A 90 -1.87 0.89 6.76
CA LEU A 90 -1.39 1.52 5.52
C LEU A 90 -1.54 3.05 5.59
N THR A 91 -2.71 3.56 5.95
CA THR A 91 -2.98 5.00 6.11
C THR A 91 -2.09 5.63 7.20
N LEU A 92 -1.89 4.93 8.32
CA LEU A 92 -0.97 5.39 9.36
C LEU A 92 0.46 5.51 8.82
N ASN A 93 0.91 4.58 7.98
CA ASN A 93 2.24 4.65 7.41
C ASN A 93 2.38 5.79 6.39
N ILE A 94 1.35 6.03 5.57
CA ILE A 94 1.25 7.22 4.73
C ILE A 94 1.45 8.48 5.56
N LEU A 95 0.72 8.60 6.67
CA LEU A 95 0.85 9.74 7.57
C LEU A 95 2.29 9.87 8.10
N LEU A 96 2.87 8.78 8.62
CA LEU A 96 4.23 8.79 9.18
C LEU A 96 5.30 9.17 8.15
N VAL A 97 5.25 8.60 6.93
CA VAL A 97 6.21 8.90 5.85
C VAL A 97 6.02 10.34 5.35
N GLY A 98 4.77 10.78 5.16
CA GLY A 98 4.46 12.15 4.78
C GLY A 98 4.93 13.17 5.82
N THR A 99 4.72 12.89 7.10
CA THR A 99 5.24 13.72 8.20
C THR A 99 6.77 13.75 8.21
N ALA A 100 7.44 12.60 8.05
CA ALA A 100 8.90 12.55 7.98
C ALA A 100 9.45 13.44 6.84
N PHE A 101 8.80 13.41 5.67
CA PHE A 101 9.14 14.27 4.53
C PHE A 101 9.01 15.77 4.87
N VAL A 102 7.87 16.19 5.42
CA VAL A 102 7.63 17.59 5.82
C VAL A 102 8.62 18.06 6.89
N LEU A 103 8.89 17.21 7.89
CA LEU A 103 9.91 17.50 8.92
C LEU A 103 11.30 17.64 8.30
N GLY A 104 11.63 16.85 7.27
CA GLY A 104 12.88 16.99 6.53
C GLY A 104 13.04 18.38 5.91
N GLY A 105 11.97 18.92 5.29
CA GLY A 105 11.94 20.30 4.80
C GLY A 105 12.14 21.34 5.93
N GLY A 106 11.49 21.14 7.08
CA GLY A 106 11.67 22.01 8.25
C GLY A 106 13.08 21.99 8.86
N VAL A 107 13.77 20.85 8.78
CA VAL A 107 15.18 20.74 9.18
C VAL A 107 16.08 21.48 8.19
N GLN A 108 15.78 21.39 6.89
CA GLN A 108 16.54 22.10 5.85
C GLN A 108 16.46 23.62 6.02
N THR A 109 15.28 24.15 6.37
CA THR A 109 15.09 25.59 6.63
C THR A 109 15.59 26.02 8.01
N LYS A 110 16.19 25.10 8.79
CA LYS A 110 16.63 25.32 10.19
C LYS A 110 15.50 25.66 11.16
N ALA A 111 14.24 25.48 10.77
CA ALA A 111 13.07 25.73 11.62
C ALA A 111 12.87 24.60 12.66
N LEU A 112 13.37 23.40 12.38
CA LEU A 112 13.21 22.23 13.25
C LEU A 112 14.54 21.50 13.51
N SER A 113 14.60 20.83 14.66
CA SER A 113 15.74 19.98 15.01
C SER A 113 15.76 18.69 14.20
N LYS A 114 16.95 18.28 13.75
CA LYS A 114 17.19 17.03 13.01
C LYS A 114 16.69 15.77 13.73
N TYR A 115 16.65 15.79 15.06
CA TYR A 115 16.23 14.63 15.85
C TYR A 115 14.75 14.30 15.67
N TRP A 116 13.89 15.32 15.47
CA TRP A 116 12.47 15.09 15.19
C TRP A 116 12.28 14.36 13.86
N HIS A 117 12.99 14.79 12.82
CA HIS A 117 12.97 14.14 11.52
C HIS A 117 13.47 12.69 11.61
N TYR A 118 14.63 12.45 12.22
CA TYR A 118 15.19 11.09 12.35
C TYR A 118 14.27 10.14 13.11
N SER A 119 13.72 10.57 14.25
CA SER A 119 12.82 9.74 15.05
C SER A 119 11.58 9.30 14.26
N VAL A 120 10.90 10.25 13.60
CA VAL A 120 9.70 9.94 12.81
C VAL A 120 10.06 9.09 11.59
N PHE A 121 11.21 9.34 10.95
CA PHE A 121 11.70 8.55 9.83
C PHE A 121 11.98 7.09 10.21
N PHE A 122 12.68 6.83 11.31
CA PHE A 122 12.97 5.44 11.73
C PHE A 122 11.69 4.70 12.12
N ILE A 123 10.77 5.36 12.83
CA ILE A 123 9.45 4.79 13.15
C ILE A 123 8.68 4.47 11.86
N SER A 124 8.67 5.39 10.89
CA SER A 124 7.94 5.19 9.63
C SER A 124 8.51 4.04 8.81
N LEU A 125 9.85 3.89 8.76
CA LEU A 125 10.53 2.82 8.06
C LEU A 125 10.27 1.44 8.67
N LEU A 126 10.37 1.32 10.00
CA LEU A 126 10.05 0.08 10.72
C LEU A 126 8.58 -0.28 10.57
N HIS A 127 7.69 0.71 10.65
CA HIS A 127 6.27 0.50 10.42
C HIS A 127 5.97 0.10 8.97
N TYR A 128 6.72 0.60 7.99
CA TYR A 128 6.54 0.24 6.59
C TYR A 128 6.85 -1.24 6.33
N LEU A 129 7.90 -1.80 6.95
CA LEU A 129 8.17 -3.25 6.90
C LEU A 129 6.97 -4.09 7.35
N LYS A 130 6.33 -3.69 8.46
CA LYS A 130 5.11 -4.34 8.95
C LYS A 130 3.97 -4.22 7.94
N VAL A 131 3.78 -3.04 7.34
CA VAL A 131 2.74 -2.80 6.34
C VAL A 131 2.95 -3.66 5.09
N ILE A 132 4.18 -3.85 4.61
CA ILE A 132 4.48 -4.72 3.46
C ILE A 132 4.01 -6.16 3.72
N ILE A 133 4.22 -6.68 4.94
CA ILE A 133 3.76 -8.03 5.31
C ILE A 133 2.22 -8.10 5.30
N ILE A 134 1.55 -7.08 5.84
CA ILE A 134 0.08 -7.02 5.83
C ILE A 134 -0.44 -6.91 4.40
N GLN A 135 0.18 -6.09 3.55
CA GLN A 135 -0.15 -5.94 2.13
C GLN A 135 -0.04 -7.26 1.38
N HIS A 136 1.05 -8.00 1.56
CA HIS A 136 1.21 -9.32 0.97
C HIS A 136 0.04 -10.25 1.32
N ARG A 137 -0.26 -10.38 2.63
CA ARG A 137 -1.36 -11.23 3.12
C ARG A 137 -2.72 -10.80 2.55
N SER A 138 -3.00 -9.51 2.54
CA SER A 138 -4.24 -8.94 2.01
C SER A 138 -4.39 -9.17 0.51
N ILE A 139 -3.32 -8.98 -0.28
CA ILE A 139 -3.34 -9.23 -1.73
C ILE A 139 -3.57 -10.72 -2.00
N VAL A 140 -2.89 -11.63 -1.29
CA VAL A 140 -3.09 -13.08 -1.46
C VAL A 140 -4.54 -13.48 -1.13
N LYS A 141 -5.07 -13.05 0.02
CA LYS A 141 -6.45 -13.35 0.41
C LYS A 141 -7.47 -12.75 -0.57
N ASN A 142 -7.21 -11.57 -1.13
CA ASN A 142 -8.07 -10.99 -2.17
C ASN A 142 -8.13 -11.86 -3.44
N ASN A 143 -7.01 -12.44 -3.88
CA ASN A 143 -7.03 -13.34 -5.03
C ASN A 143 -7.78 -14.64 -4.74
N TYR A 144 -7.68 -15.17 -3.51
CA TYR A 144 -8.49 -16.31 -3.10
C TYR A 144 -10.00 -16.00 -3.22
N ILE A 145 -10.43 -14.85 -2.70
CA ILE A 145 -11.84 -14.40 -2.81
C ILE A 145 -12.26 -14.29 -4.28
N LEU A 146 -11.44 -13.68 -5.15
CA LEU A 146 -11.76 -13.57 -6.57
C LEU A 146 -11.91 -14.94 -7.24
N SER A 147 -11.07 -15.92 -6.85
CA SER A 147 -11.20 -17.29 -7.35
C SER A 147 -12.47 -17.97 -6.85
N GLU A 148 -12.85 -17.76 -5.59
CA GLU A 148 -14.06 -18.32 -4.99
C GLU A 148 -15.33 -17.77 -5.66
N VAL A 149 -15.42 -16.45 -5.85
CA VAL A 149 -16.52 -15.82 -6.60
C VAL A 149 -16.58 -16.32 -8.03
N GLY A 150 -15.44 -16.52 -8.68
CA GLY A 150 -15.38 -17.08 -10.04
C GLY A 150 -16.00 -18.48 -10.12
N LYS A 151 -15.67 -19.35 -9.17
CA LYS A 151 -16.22 -20.72 -9.10
C LYS A 151 -17.73 -20.74 -8.81
N GLU A 152 -18.20 -19.92 -7.88
CA GLU A 152 -19.65 -19.80 -7.62
C GLU A 152 -20.40 -19.23 -8.82
N LEU A 153 -19.80 -18.28 -9.53
CA LEU A 153 -20.39 -17.75 -10.74
C LEU A 153 -20.51 -18.80 -11.85
N GLU A 154 -19.45 -19.59 -12.08
CA GLU A 154 -19.46 -20.68 -13.06
C GLU A 154 -20.53 -21.73 -12.74
N SER A 155 -20.68 -22.14 -11.47
CA SER A 155 -21.71 -23.12 -11.10
C SER A 155 -23.13 -22.60 -11.33
N VAL A 156 -23.38 -21.32 -11.04
CA VAL A 156 -24.67 -20.67 -11.30
C VAL A 156 -24.96 -20.56 -12.80
N LEU A 157 -23.95 -20.28 -13.62
CA LEU A 157 -24.11 -20.21 -15.08
C LEU A 157 -24.41 -21.58 -15.68
N ASN A 158 -23.65 -22.62 -15.32
CA ASN A 158 -23.86 -23.97 -15.85
C ASN A 158 -25.25 -24.53 -15.47
N SER A 159 -25.72 -24.30 -14.24
CA SER A 159 -27.06 -24.73 -13.82
C SER A 159 -28.23 -24.04 -14.53
N LYS A 160 -27.96 -22.93 -15.23
CA LYS A 160 -28.94 -22.22 -16.07
C LYS A 160 -28.89 -22.67 -17.53
N GLU A 161 -27.78 -23.23 -18.00
CA GLU A 161 -27.66 -23.78 -19.36
C GLU A 161 -28.26 -25.19 -19.47
N ASP A 162 -28.30 -25.94 -18.36
CA ASP A 162 -28.93 -27.26 -18.29
C ASP A 162 -30.47 -27.23 -18.13
N LYS A 163 -31.10 -26.05 -18.19
CA LYS A 163 -32.56 -25.83 -18.08
C LYS A 163 -33.12 -25.22 -19.35
#